data_AF-A0A2E6TIP7-F1
#
_entry.id   AF-A0A2E6TIP7-F1
#
_cell.length_a   1.000
_cell.length_b   1.000
_cell.length_c   1.000
_cell.angle_alpha   90.00
_cell.angle_beta   90.00
_cell.angle_gamma   90.00
#
_symmetry.space_group_name_H-M   'P 1'
#
loop_
_entity.id
_entity.type
_entity.pdbx_description
1 polymer ?
#
loop_
_entity_poly.entity_id
_entity_poly.type
_entity_poly.pdbx_seq_one_letter_code
_entity_poly.pdbx_strand_id
1 'polypeptide(L)'
;MPNIGITLPNATPPDPAAEAARFETVSKQLDPGGVLYGYVSVDGDLTAIGDYVNSFYDELRKVGSDVPTINVPALLKITGLDAVSAVGFSSKRIGDGFRNKAYVHVPNGRKGLLRILGGESKPFDVIKLAPAGTDIAIEQDLNLKVVYEASLEAMGVVVGEEAKAMFQGHFKQPMPPFPFTLEKILADMDTQVTIIIDADPAKMVSVPDAKGLQIPQMNGAVMIDGLGWIADDVVKAFEPMLAQGAPGAPPFKVIKNANWVGMQLSIEAAGFERIYGDEARQLLMLGGQSPLLVHHRPSGKLILATGKEFAEKLFSPKPGLAKDPVFQKTMQGLPMEGTGLSYFSPDTFRILREALERLNDLENDKEHEGDDRLVGTTLINLFLPKNARGEGSVTTNTKEGMLTVSNSAHSQKSTLLAGGVAPLALIFSGGRAVEAPRALQDHDHDGHIHAPNIRIDPDGQRPDPGNFEREGD
;
A
#
# COMPACT_ATOMS: atom_id res chain seq x y z
N MET A 1 -20.91 14.13 -29.19
CA MET A 1 -21.00 12.95 -28.30
C MET A 1 -22.15 13.23 -27.33
N PRO A 2 -23.01 12.27 -27.00
CA PRO A 2 -24.04 12.49 -25.99
C PRO A 2 -23.37 12.65 -24.61
N ASN A 3 -23.61 13.77 -23.95
CA ASN A 3 -23.25 13.98 -22.54
C ASN A 3 -24.12 13.07 -21.69
N ILE A 4 -23.54 11.98 -21.16
CA ILE A 4 -24.16 11.23 -20.06
C ILE A 4 -23.71 11.94 -18.79
N GLY A 5 -24.44 12.98 -18.40
CA GLY A 5 -24.27 13.64 -17.11
C GLY A 5 -25.22 13.00 -16.10
N ILE A 6 -24.67 12.45 -15.01
CA ILE A 6 -25.47 12.17 -13.81
C ILE A 6 -25.46 13.48 -13.02
N THR A 7 -26.48 14.32 -13.20
CA THR A 7 -26.68 15.48 -12.33
C THR A 7 -27.35 15.01 -11.05
N LEU A 8 -26.73 15.26 -9.90
CA LEU A 8 -27.37 15.06 -8.61
C LEU A 8 -28.60 15.98 -8.50
N PRO A 9 -29.70 15.55 -7.84
CA PRO A 9 -30.84 16.41 -7.63
C PRO A 9 -30.42 17.70 -6.91
N ASN A 10 -30.88 18.85 -7.38
CA ASN A 10 -30.67 20.19 -6.77
C ASN A 10 -29.24 20.76 -6.83
N ALA A 11 -28.34 20.23 -7.66
CA ALA A 11 -27.05 20.89 -7.89
C ALA A 11 -27.24 22.20 -8.68
N THR A 12 -26.63 23.29 -8.23
CA THR A 12 -26.58 24.55 -8.99
C THR A 12 -25.85 24.30 -10.31
N PRO A 13 -26.39 24.70 -11.47
CA PRO A 13 -25.70 24.55 -12.74
C PRO A 13 -24.33 25.24 -12.69
N PRO A 14 -23.25 24.57 -13.11
CA PRO A 14 -21.92 25.17 -13.10
C PRO A 14 -21.86 26.38 -14.05
N ASP A 15 -21.06 27.39 -13.70
CA ASP A 15 -20.77 28.51 -14.59
C ASP A 15 -20.10 28.00 -15.88
N PRO A 16 -20.71 28.20 -17.07
CA PRO A 16 -20.16 27.69 -18.32
C PRO A 16 -18.73 28.17 -18.63
N ALA A 17 -18.37 29.40 -18.23
CA ALA A 17 -17.04 29.94 -18.48
C ALA A 17 -16.00 29.27 -17.57
N ALA A 18 -16.30 29.12 -16.28
CA ALA A 18 -15.45 28.39 -15.34
C ALA A 18 -15.29 26.92 -15.73
N GLU A 19 -16.37 26.26 -16.18
CA GLU A 19 -16.35 24.87 -16.64
C GLU A 19 -15.47 24.70 -17.88
N ALA A 20 -15.58 25.60 -18.87
CA ALA A 20 -14.73 25.57 -20.06
C ALA A 20 -13.24 25.75 -19.71
N ALA A 21 -12.92 26.70 -18.84
CA ALA A 21 -11.54 26.91 -18.38
C ALA A 21 -10.99 25.68 -17.65
N ARG A 22 -11.80 25.05 -16.78
CA ARG A 22 -11.42 23.83 -16.06
C ARG A 22 -11.20 22.66 -17.01
N PHE A 23 -12.10 22.47 -17.97
CA PHE A 23 -11.95 21.47 -19.01
C PHE A 23 -10.64 21.66 -19.78
N GLU A 24 -10.31 22.89 -20.21
CA GLU A 24 -9.05 23.18 -20.89
C GLU A 24 -7.83 22.86 -20.03
N THR A 25 -7.82 23.26 -18.75
CA THR A 25 -6.72 22.99 -17.83
C THR A 25 -6.47 21.49 -17.66
N VAL A 26 -7.52 20.71 -17.42
CA VAL A 26 -7.42 19.25 -17.32
C VAL A 26 -6.99 18.65 -18.65
N SER A 27 -7.57 19.11 -19.76
CA SER A 27 -7.30 18.61 -21.11
C SER A 27 -5.82 18.74 -21.49
N LYS A 28 -5.15 19.83 -21.10
CA LYS A 28 -3.71 20.05 -21.35
C LYS A 28 -2.82 18.99 -20.71
N GLN A 29 -3.29 18.32 -19.66
CA GLN A 29 -2.55 17.26 -18.98
C GLN A 29 -2.75 15.89 -19.64
N LEU A 30 -3.80 15.73 -20.45
CA LEU A 30 -4.21 14.44 -21.02
C LEU A 30 -3.77 14.29 -22.49
N ASP A 31 -3.80 13.06 -22.98
CA ASP A 31 -3.49 12.76 -24.37
C ASP A 31 -4.78 12.59 -25.21
N PRO A 32 -5.10 13.50 -26.14
CA PRO A 32 -6.22 13.33 -27.04
C PRO A 32 -5.93 12.26 -28.11
N GLY A 33 -7.00 11.74 -28.74
CA GLY A 33 -6.91 10.79 -29.85
C GLY A 33 -6.57 9.34 -29.43
N GLY A 34 -6.76 9.01 -28.15
CA GLY A 34 -6.58 7.68 -27.60
C GLY A 34 -7.83 6.79 -27.67
N VAL A 35 -7.73 5.59 -27.08
CA VAL A 35 -8.85 4.66 -26.90
C VAL A 35 -9.72 5.01 -25.70
N LEU A 36 -9.22 5.88 -24.82
CA LEU A 36 -9.95 6.49 -23.71
C LEU A 36 -9.58 7.97 -23.64
N TYR A 37 -10.61 8.80 -23.46
CA TYR A 37 -10.49 10.17 -23.02
C TYR A 37 -11.71 10.47 -22.15
N GLY A 38 -11.48 10.85 -20.90
CA GLY A 38 -12.52 11.10 -19.92
C GLY A 38 -12.24 12.38 -19.15
N TYR A 39 -13.28 13.17 -18.94
CA TYR A 39 -13.26 14.35 -18.10
C TYR A 39 -14.51 14.30 -17.21
N VAL A 40 -14.31 14.52 -15.92
CA VAL A 40 -15.38 14.60 -14.94
C VAL A 40 -15.16 15.86 -14.12
N SER A 41 -16.12 16.77 -14.18
CA SER A 41 -16.21 17.93 -13.31
C SER A 41 -16.98 17.51 -12.06
N VAL A 42 -16.52 17.91 -10.88
CA VAL A 42 -17.16 17.58 -9.59
C VAL A 42 -17.34 18.82 -8.69
N ASP A 43 -17.02 19.99 -9.23
CA ASP A 43 -17.16 21.25 -8.53
C ASP A 43 -18.64 21.56 -8.27
N GLY A 44 -18.99 21.75 -7.00
CA GLY A 44 -20.38 21.91 -6.55
C GLY A 44 -21.14 20.60 -6.28
N ASP A 45 -20.73 19.47 -6.90
CA ASP A 45 -21.38 18.17 -6.69
C ASP A 45 -21.08 17.58 -5.30
N LEU A 46 -19.91 17.86 -4.73
CA LEU A 46 -19.52 17.36 -3.40
C LEU A 46 -20.42 17.88 -2.27
N THR A 47 -20.96 19.09 -2.41
CA THR A 47 -21.97 19.62 -1.48
C THR A 47 -23.26 18.82 -1.60
N ALA A 48 -23.71 18.53 -2.83
CA ALA A 48 -24.90 17.73 -3.08
C ALA A 48 -24.76 16.27 -2.59
N ILE A 49 -23.57 15.67 -2.72
CA ILE A 49 -23.26 14.36 -2.12
C ILE A 49 -23.33 14.42 -0.59
N GLY A 50 -22.77 15.46 0.01
CA GLY A 50 -22.84 15.69 1.45
C GLY A 50 -24.29 15.76 1.95
N ASP A 51 -25.13 16.53 1.26
CA ASP A 51 -26.55 16.69 1.59
C ASP A 51 -27.33 15.39 1.42
N TYR A 52 -27.08 14.64 0.34
CA TYR A 52 -27.70 13.34 0.10
C TYR A 52 -27.35 12.32 1.19
N VAL A 53 -26.07 12.19 1.53
CA VAL A 53 -25.64 11.26 2.59
C VAL A 53 -26.21 11.66 3.94
N ASN A 54 -26.22 12.96 4.27
CA ASN A 54 -26.86 13.44 5.50
C ASN A 54 -28.35 13.07 5.55
N SER A 55 -29.08 13.25 4.45
CA SER A 55 -30.51 12.90 4.37
C SER A 55 -30.77 11.40 4.59
N PHE A 56 -29.92 10.54 4.05
CA PHE A 56 -30.00 9.08 4.28
C PHE A 56 -29.74 8.72 5.74
N TYR A 57 -28.73 9.33 6.38
CA TYR A 57 -28.45 9.12 7.79
C TYR A 57 -29.58 9.64 8.70
N ASP A 58 -30.22 10.76 8.34
CA ASP A 58 -31.40 11.27 9.04
C ASP A 58 -32.60 10.33 8.92
N GLU A 59 -32.77 9.65 7.78
CA GLU A 59 -33.77 8.59 7.64
C GLU A 59 -33.45 7.36 8.48
N LEU A 60 -32.19 6.89 8.49
CA LEU A 60 -31.78 5.77 9.33
C LEU A 60 -31.98 6.07 10.83
N ARG A 61 -31.75 7.30 11.27
CA ARG A 61 -32.02 7.73 12.66
C ARG A 61 -33.49 7.67 13.05
N LYS A 62 -34.42 7.78 12.09
CA LYS A 62 -35.85 7.59 12.36
C LYS A 62 -36.20 6.12 12.62
N VAL A 63 -35.34 5.18 12.20
CA VAL A 63 -35.55 3.73 12.31
C VAL A 63 -34.72 3.10 13.44
N GLY A 64 -33.58 3.69 13.81
CA GLY A 64 -32.74 3.22 14.92
C GLY A 64 -32.02 4.37 15.63
N SER A 65 -32.04 4.35 16.97
CA SER A 65 -31.51 5.45 17.81
C SER A 65 -29.99 5.50 17.95
N ASP A 66 -29.26 4.50 17.44
CA ASP A 66 -27.81 4.33 17.65
C ASP A 66 -26.97 4.70 16.41
N VAL A 67 -27.54 5.50 15.50
CA VAL A 67 -26.87 5.92 14.26
C VAL A 67 -26.08 7.21 14.53
N PRO A 68 -24.73 7.19 14.49
CA PRO A 68 -23.90 8.34 14.86
C PRO A 68 -24.14 9.54 13.95
N THR A 69 -23.99 10.75 14.51
CA THR A 69 -24.03 12.00 13.74
C THR A 69 -22.76 12.15 12.91
N ILE A 70 -22.86 11.95 11.60
CA ILE A 70 -21.73 12.11 10.68
C ILE A 70 -21.82 13.49 10.03
N ASN A 71 -20.75 14.27 10.15
CA ASN A 71 -20.61 15.54 9.44
C ASN A 71 -19.83 15.32 8.13
N VAL A 72 -20.55 14.95 7.07
CA VAL A 72 -19.95 14.65 5.76
C VAL A 72 -19.14 15.84 5.19
N PRO A 73 -19.64 17.10 5.25
CA PRO A 73 -18.83 18.26 4.83
C PRO A 73 -17.51 18.39 5.60
N ALA A 74 -17.49 18.11 6.91
CA ALA A 74 -16.26 18.13 7.69
C ALA A 74 -15.30 17.00 7.25
N LEU A 75 -15.80 15.80 6.99
CA LEU A 75 -14.98 14.68 6.49
C LEU A 75 -14.40 14.95 5.09
N LEU A 76 -15.18 15.55 4.18
CA LEU A 76 -14.69 15.96 2.86
C LEU A 76 -13.56 17.00 2.97
N LYS A 77 -13.64 17.92 3.94
CA LYS A 77 -12.57 18.88 4.24
C LYS A 77 -11.32 18.22 4.83
N ILE A 78 -11.48 17.29 5.77
CA ILE A 78 -10.37 16.55 6.39
C ILE A 78 -9.62 15.71 5.35
N THR A 79 -10.36 15.04 4.47
CA THR A 79 -9.77 14.27 3.37
C THR A 79 -9.17 15.17 2.28
N GLY A 80 -9.64 16.41 2.18
CA GLY A 80 -9.26 17.38 1.15
C GLY A 80 -9.97 17.14 -0.18
N LEU A 81 -10.94 16.22 -0.23
CA LEU A 81 -11.70 15.93 -1.44
C LEU A 81 -12.53 17.14 -1.89
N ASP A 82 -12.91 18.01 -0.96
CA ASP A 82 -13.57 19.29 -1.24
C ASP A 82 -12.73 20.25 -2.11
N ALA A 83 -11.42 20.05 -2.18
CA ALA A 83 -10.53 20.84 -3.03
C ALA A 83 -10.47 20.32 -4.48
N VAL A 84 -10.99 19.12 -4.76
CA VAL A 84 -11.00 18.53 -6.10
C VAL A 84 -12.12 19.17 -6.91
N SER A 85 -11.78 19.75 -8.05
CA SER A 85 -12.76 20.38 -8.95
C SER A 85 -13.03 19.57 -10.21
N ALA A 86 -12.06 18.78 -10.65
CA ALA A 86 -12.22 17.88 -11.79
C ALA A 86 -11.18 16.75 -11.77
N VAL A 87 -11.50 15.69 -12.49
CA VAL A 87 -10.59 14.58 -12.76
C VAL A 87 -10.58 14.26 -14.26
N GLY A 88 -9.40 13.95 -14.78
CA GLY A 88 -9.16 13.63 -16.18
C GLY A 88 -8.45 12.30 -16.37
N PHE A 89 -8.79 11.59 -17.45
CA PHE A 89 -8.19 10.31 -17.83
C PHE A 89 -7.93 10.24 -19.32
N SER A 90 -6.82 9.62 -19.71
CA SER A 90 -6.59 9.26 -21.10
C SER A 90 -5.80 7.98 -21.24
N SER A 91 -6.03 7.25 -22.32
CA SER A 91 -5.25 6.08 -22.70
C SER A 91 -4.96 6.11 -24.18
N LYS A 92 -3.68 6.23 -24.55
CA LYS A 92 -3.22 6.27 -25.94
C LYS A 92 -2.31 5.08 -26.21
N ARG A 93 -2.49 4.42 -27.35
CA ARG A 93 -1.64 3.28 -27.74
C ARG A 93 -0.20 3.76 -28.01
N ILE A 94 0.79 3.04 -27.49
CA ILE A 94 2.23 3.26 -27.72
C ILE A 94 2.92 1.92 -27.96
N GLY A 95 3.51 1.71 -29.13
CA GLY A 95 4.12 0.42 -29.48
C GLY A 95 3.16 -0.76 -29.21
N ASP A 96 3.58 -1.65 -28.32
CA ASP A 96 2.86 -2.84 -27.87
C ASP A 96 1.93 -2.62 -26.65
N GLY A 97 1.80 -1.40 -26.13
CA GLY A 97 1.02 -1.09 -24.93
C GLY A 97 0.28 0.25 -24.97
N PHE A 98 0.04 0.82 -23.80
CA PHE A 98 -0.67 2.09 -23.62
C PHE A 98 0.08 3.06 -22.71
N ARG A 99 0.02 4.33 -23.10
CA ARG A 99 0.31 5.49 -22.27
C ARG A 99 -0.99 5.87 -21.60
N ASN A 100 -1.02 5.79 -20.28
CA ASN A 100 -2.15 6.22 -19.50
C ASN A 100 -1.80 7.51 -18.75
N LYS A 101 -2.76 8.42 -18.63
CA LYS A 101 -2.64 9.58 -17.77
C LYS A 101 -3.88 9.72 -16.90
N ALA A 102 -3.68 10.03 -15.64
CA ALA A 102 -4.73 10.45 -14.72
C ALA A 102 -4.32 11.80 -14.11
N TYR A 103 -5.25 12.76 -14.11
CA TYR A 103 -5.01 14.08 -13.55
C TYR A 103 -6.12 14.47 -12.58
N VAL A 104 -5.76 14.78 -11.34
CA VAL A 104 -6.67 15.37 -10.34
C VAL A 104 -6.40 16.85 -10.25
N HIS A 105 -7.41 17.66 -10.56
CA HIS A 105 -7.33 19.10 -10.57
C HIS A 105 -7.79 19.68 -9.23
N VAL A 106 -6.84 20.27 -8.51
CA VAL A 106 -7.00 20.95 -7.22
C VAL A 106 -6.53 22.40 -7.36
N PRO A 107 -7.34 23.30 -7.95
CA PRO A 107 -6.91 24.65 -8.34
C PRO A 107 -6.44 25.51 -7.16
N ASN A 108 -6.94 25.22 -5.96
CA ASN A 108 -6.59 25.92 -4.72
C ASN A 108 -5.51 25.18 -3.90
N GLY A 109 -4.81 24.22 -4.52
CA GLY A 109 -3.78 23.40 -3.91
C GLY A 109 -4.32 22.19 -3.15
N ARG A 110 -3.44 21.19 -2.94
CA ARG A 110 -3.73 19.98 -2.16
C ARG A 110 -3.92 20.33 -0.67
N LYS A 111 -4.96 19.79 -0.06
CA LYS A 111 -5.29 19.94 1.38
C LYS A 111 -5.61 18.58 1.99
N GLY A 112 -5.67 18.52 3.31
CA GLY A 112 -6.04 17.29 4.02
C GLY A 112 -5.16 16.10 3.59
N LEU A 113 -5.77 14.92 3.51
CA LEU A 113 -5.12 13.67 3.09
C LEU A 113 -4.56 13.70 1.65
N LEU A 114 -5.01 14.61 0.77
CA LEU A 114 -4.39 14.74 -0.56
C LEU A 114 -2.91 15.16 -0.49
N ARG A 115 -2.46 15.75 0.64
CA ARG A 115 -1.04 16.10 0.85
C ARG A 115 -0.15 14.89 1.16
N ILE A 116 -0.72 13.69 1.40
CA ILE A 116 0.06 12.49 1.72
C ILE A 116 1.03 12.14 0.60
N LEU A 117 0.69 12.39 -0.66
CA LEU A 117 1.48 12.00 -1.84
C LEU A 117 2.70 12.92 -2.10
N GLY A 118 3.33 13.39 -1.02
CA GLY A 118 4.57 14.15 -1.05
C GLY A 118 4.42 15.63 -1.43
N GLY A 119 5.57 16.30 -1.44
CA GLY A 119 5.70 17.73 -1.72
C GLY A 119 6.03 18.00 -3.18
N GLU A 120 7.15 18.68 -3.40
CA GLU A 120 7.71 18.98 -4.72
C GLU A 120 8.31 17.74 -5.38
N SER A 121 8.32 17.72 -6.71
CA SER A 121 8.92 16.61 -7.46
C SER A 121 10.45 16.64 -7.32
N LYS A 122 11.07 15.47 -7.16
CA LYS A 122 12.52 15.32 -7.08
C LYS A 122 13.01 14.12 -7.91
N PRO A 123 14.30 14.07 -8.29
CA PRO A 123 14.87 12.91 -8.96
C PRO A 123 14.75 11.66 -8.09
N PHE A 124 14.43 10.52 -8.71
CA PHE A 124 14.26 9.26 -7.99
C PHE A 124 15.59 8.60 -7.62
N ASP A 125 15.76 8.25 -6.35
CA ASP A 125 16.96 7.60 -5.82
C ASP A 125 16.98 6.09 -6.08
N VAL A 126 15.81 5.45 -6.13
CA VAL A 126 15.62 4.01 -6.39
C VAL A 126 16.26 3.60 -7.71
N ILE A 127 16.31 4.51 -8.69
CA ILE A 127 16.90 4.26 -10.01
C ILE A 127 18.42 4.02 -9.93
N LYS A 128 19.09 4.62 -8.94
CA LYS A 128 20.52 4.41 -8.65
C LYS A 128 20.73 3.28 -7.67
N LEU A 129 19.82 3.14 -6.71
CA LEU A 129 19.92 2.20 -5.61
C LEU A 129 19.62 0.77 -6.04
N ALA A 130 18.57 0.57 -6.84
CA ALA A 130 18.15 -0.70 -7.38
C ALA A 130 19.17 -1.22 -8.41
N PRO A 131 19.61 -2.49 -8.32
CA PRO A 131 20.46 -3.11 -9.32
C PRO A 131 19.81 -3.12 -10.72
N ALA A 132 20.61 -3.16 -11.77
CA ALA A 132 20.11 -3.59 -13.08
C ALA A 132 19.56 -5.02 -12.98
N GLY A 133 18.50 -5.32 -13.74
CA GLY A 133 17.73 -6.56 -13.61
C GLY A 133 16.77 -6.62 -12.42
N THR A 134 16.55 -5.52 -11.69
CA THR A 134 15.51 -5.47 -10.63
C THR A 134 14.14 -5.80 -11.20
N ASP A 135 13.33 -6.56 -10.47
CA ASP A 135 11.98 -6.93 -10.89
C ASP A 135 10.95 -5.87 -10.50
N ILE A 136 10.98 -5.43 -9.24
CA ILE A 136 10.08 -4.40 -8.73
C ILE A 136 10.88 -3.29 -8.08
N ALA A 137 10.65 -2.05 -8.51
CA ALA A 137 11.21 -0.86 -7.90
C ALA A 137 10.11 0.17 -7.68
N ILE A 138 9.88 0.56 -6.43
CA ILE A 138 8.90 1.55 -6.03
C ILE A 138 9.59 2.59 -5.17
N GLU A 139 9.31 3.85 -5.43
CA GLU A 139 9.70 4.99 -4.59
C GLU A 139 8.50 5.88 -4.43
N GLN A 140 8.18 6.27 -3.20
CA GLN A 140 7.06 7.17 -2.91
C GLN A 140 7.47 8.13 -1.80
N ASP A 141 7.35 9.41 -2.10
CA ASP A 141 7.40 10.48 -1.12
C ASP A 141 6.06 10.55 -0.39
N LEU A 142 6.13 10.50 0.93
CA LEU A 142 4.99 10.46 1.82
C LEU A 142 5.09 11.53 2.89
N ASN A 143 4.04 12.36 2.99
CA ASN A 143 3.86 13.25 4.13
C ASN A 143 2.91 12.58 5.14
N LEU A 144 3.43 11.66 5.95
CA LEU A 144 2.58 10.87 6.86
C LEU A 144 2.16 11.65 8.10
N LYS A 145 2.78 12.79 8.39
CA LYS A 145 2.31 13.74 9.41
C LYS A 145 0.86 14.17 9.14
N VAL A 146 0.48 14.29 7.87
CA VAL A 146 -0.88 14.60 7.45
C VAL A 146 -1.90 13.54 7.87
N VAL A 147 -1.52 12.25 7.87
CA VAL A 147 -2.40 11.16 8.33
C VAL A 147 -2.75 11.37 9.80
N TYR A 148 -1.76 11.72 10.61
CA TYR A 148 -1.95 11.99 12.02
C TYR A 148 -2.81 13.24 12.26
N GLU A 149 -2.50 14.36 11.59
CA GLU A 149 -3.30 15.59 11.63
C GLU A 149 -4.78 15.29 11.31
N ALA A 150 -5.03 14.61 10.18
CA ALA A 150 -6.37 14.25 9.74
C ALA A 150 -7.08 13.27 10.68
N SER A 151 -6.35 12.30 11.26
CA SER A 151 -6.92 11.35 12.22
C SER A 151 -7.36 12.03 13.51
N LEU A 152 -6.56 12.99 14.01
CA LEU A 152 -6.92 13.78 15.18
C LEU A 152 -8.10 14.71 14.93
N GLU A 153 -8.16 15.33 13.75
CA GLU A 153 -9.29 16.16 13.34
C GLU A 153 -10.56 15.32 13.21
N ALA A 154 -10.49 14.15 12.56
CA ALA A 154 -11.62 13.22 12.45
C ALA A 154 -12.10 12.73 13.82
N MET A 155 -11.18 12.40 14.73
CA MET A 155 -11.53 12.01 16.10
C MET A 155 -12.23 13.14 16.85
N GLY A 156 -11.77 14.39 16.70
CA GLY A 156 -12.44 15.55 17.27
C GLY A 156 -13.87 15.74 16.75
N VAL A 157 -14.08 15.48 15.45
CA VAL A 157 -15.41 15.56 14.81
C VAL A 157 -16.35 14.42 15.25
N VAL A 158 -15.83 13.19 15.40
CA VAL A 158 -16.66 11.99 15.65
C VAL A 158 -16.89 11.75 17.15
N VAL A 159 -15.87 11.91 17.98
CA VAL A 159 -15.86 11.51 19.40
C VAL A 159 -15.77 12.72 20.35
N GLY A 160 -15.28 13.87 19.86
CA GLY A 160 -15.18 15.11 20.62
C GLY A 160 -13.74 15.49 21.01
N GLU A 161 -13.53 16.76 21.36
CA GLU A 161 -12.19 17.32 21.65
C GLU A 161 -11.53 16.71 22.91
N GLU A 162 -12.30 16.18 23.86
CA GLU A 162 -11.76 15.50 25.05
C GLU A 162 -11.07 14.18 24.68
N ALA A 163 -11.70 13.35 23.85
CA ALA A 163 -11.12 12.09 23.35
C ALA A 163 -9.86 12.34 22.53
N LYS A 164 -9.87 13.38 21.69
CA LYS A 164 -8.70 13.85 20.94
C LYS A 164 -7.54 14.25 21.86
N ALA A 165 -7.82 14.99 22.94
CA ALA A 165 -6.79 15.37 23.91
C ALA A 165 -6.22 14.15 24.66
N MET A 166 -7.05 13.18 25.03
CA MET A 166 -6.59 11.92 25.63
C MET A 166 -5.68 11.13 24.67
N PHE A 167 -6.08 11.01 23.39
CA PHE A 167 -5.31 10.31 22.37
C PHE A 167 -3.96 10.97 22.11
N GLN A 168 -3.91 12.31 22.05
CA GLN A 168 -2.66 13.07 21.96
C GLN A 168 -1.76 12.83 23.17
N GLY A 169 -2.32 12.71 24.37
CA GLY A 169 -1.56 12.41 25.59
C GLY A 169 -0.83 11.06 25.52
N HIS A 170 -1.44 10.05 24.91
CA HIS A 170 -0.84 8.73 24.75
C HIS A 170 0.37 8.74 23.81
N PHE A 171 0.34 9.54 22.75
CA PHE A 171 1.40 9.60 21.73
C PHE A 171 2.70 10.23 22.24
N LYS A 172 2.60 11.00 23.33
CA LYS A 172 3.74 11.63 24.02
C LYS A 172 4.41 10.70 25.02
N GLN A 173 3.76 9.59 25.38
CA GLN A 173 4.38 8.61 26.25
C GLN A 173 5.40 7.79 25.45
N PRO A 174 6.56 7.46 26.05
CA PRO A 174 7.45 6.46 25.48
C PRO A 174 6.68 5.15 25.26
N MET A 175 7.01 4.41 24.20
CA MET A 175 6.41 3.10 23.94
C MET A 175 7.26 2.00 24.58
N PRO A 176 6.94 1.49 25.79
CA PRO A 176 7.78 0.49 26.43
C PRO A 176 7.88 -0.78 25.57
N PRO A 177 9.07 -1.43 25.47
CA PRO A 177 10.33 -1.13 26.17
C PRO A 177 11.19 -0.04 25.52
N PHE A 178 10.71 0.59 24.44
CA PHE A 178 11.47 1.54 23.64
C PHE A 178 11.49 2.94 24.27
N PRO A 179 12.62 3.67 24.16
CA PRO A 179 12.76 5.00 24.73
C PRO A 179 12.08 6.10 23.91
N PHE A 180 11.59 5.80 22.71
CA PHE A 180 10.99 6.78 21.81
C PHE A 180 9.47 6.79 21.87
N THR A 181 8.89 7.92 21.47
CA THR A 181 7.44 8.18 21.46
C THR A 181 6.88 8.05 20.05
N LEU A 182 5.58 7.81 19.92
CA LEU A 182 4.91 7.83 18.62
C LEU A 182 4.91 9.25 18.02
N GLU A 183 4.87 10.29 18.87
CA GLU A 183 5.03 11.68 18.44
C GLU A 183 6.37 11.91 17.72
N LYS A 184 7.47 11.37 18.25
CA LYS A 184 8.79 11.50 17.61
C LYS A 184 8.81 10.82 16.24
N ILE A 185 8.27 9.61 16.15
CA ILE A 185 8.17 8.87 14.89
C ILE A 185 7.39 9.70 13.86
N LEU A 186 6.23 10.24 14.26
CA LEU A 186 5.38 11.05 13.37
C LEU A 186 6.01 12.38 12.96
N ALA A 187 6.78 13.00 13.85
CA ALA A 187 7.50 14.23 13.55
C ALA A 187 8.58 14.01 12.47
N ASP A 188 9.21 12.83 12.47
CA ASP A 188 10.27 12.45 11.54
C ASP A 188 9.72 11.71 10.28
N MET A 189 8.40 11.59 10.13
CA MET A 189 7.72 10.78 9.11
C MET A 189 7.28 11.56 7.85
N ASP A 190 7.89 12.72 7.58
CA ASP A 190 7.93 13.28 6.23
C ASP A 190 9.08 12.63 5.48
N THR A 191 8.78 11.54 4.78
CA THR A 191 9.78 10.55 4.39
C THR A 191 9.57 10.02 2.99
N GLN A 192 10.59 9.36 2.49
CA GLN A 192 10.54 8.58 1.28
C GLN A 192 10.53 7.10 1.65
N VAL A 193 9.57 6.37 1.11
CA VAL A 193 9.53 4.91 1.16
C VAL A 193 10.04 4.36 -0.16
N THR A 194 11.02 3.46 -0.09
CA THR A 194 11.55 2.74 -1.25
C THR A 194 11.35 1.24 -1.06
N ILE A 195 10.83 0.56 -2.07
CA ILE A 195 10.68 -0.89 -2.11
C ILE A 195 11.44 -1.43 -3.32
N ILE A 196 12.31 -2.40 -3.09
CA ILE A 196 13.05 -3.10 -4.14
C ILE A 196 12.86 -4.59 -3.95
N ILE A 197 12.43 -5.29 -5.00
CA ILE A 197 12.27 -6.75 -5.00
C ILE A 197 12.93 -7.34 -6.24
N ASP A 198 13.78 -8.35 -6.04
CA ASP A 198 14.45 -9.13 -7.08
C ASP A 198 14.05 -10.61 -6.93
N ALA A 199 13.56 -11.24 -7.99
CA ALA A 199 13.42 -12.70 -8.04
C ALA A 199 14.77 -13.36 -8.31
N ASP A 200 15.10 -14.42 -7.58
CA ASP A 200 16.26 -15.28 -7.84
C ASP A 200 15.80 -16.57 -8.54
N PRO A 201 15.80 -16.63 -9.88
CA PRO A 201 15.35 -17.82 -10.62
C PRO A 201 16.25 -19.04 -10.41
N ALA A 202 17.46 -18.86 -9.84
CA ALA A 202 18.34 -19.98 -9.52
C ALA A 202 17.92 -20.70 -8.23
N LYS A 203 17.06 -20.09 -7.42
CA LYS A 203 16.58 -20.65 -6.15
C LYS A 203 15.06 -20.71 -6.17
N MET A 204 14.53 -21.91 -6.39
CA MET A 204 13.09 -22.14 -6.33
C MET A 204 12.67 -22.52 -4.90
N VAL A 205 11.56 -21.95 -4.44
CA VAL A 205 10.96 -22.21 -3.12
C VAL A 205 9.57 -22.78 -3.32
N SER A 206 9.20 -23.76 -2.48
CA SER A 206 7.86 -24.33 -2.50
C SER A 206 6.88 -23.36 -1.84
N VAL A 207 5.75 -23.12 -2.49
CA VAL A 207 4.64 -22.37 -1.92
C VAL A 207 3.89 -23.31 -0.94
N PRO A 208 3.75 -22.92 0.33
CA PRO A 208 2.99 -23.68 1.31
C PRO A 208 1.57 -23.95 0.82
N ASP A 209 1.06 -25.15 1.12
CA ASP A 209 -0.31 -25.57 0.82
C ASP A 209 -0.71 -25.57 -0.66
N ALA A 210 0.21 -25.25 -1.58
CA ALA A 210 -0.04 -25.18 -3.01
C ALA A 210 0.51 -26.38 -3.79
N LYS A 211 0.28 -27.61 -3.30
CA LYS A 211 0.53 -28.91 -4.00
C LYS A 211 1.80 -28.94 -4.88
N GLY A 212 2.96 -28.58 -4.34
CA GLY A 212 4.25 -28.66 -5.05
C GLY A 212 4.54 -27.51 -6.03
N LEU A 213 3.73 -26.46 -6.02
CA LEU A 213 4.01 -25.20 -6.69
C LEU A 213 5.34 -24.63 -6.20
N GLN A 214 6.23 -24.35 -7.14
CA GLN A 214 7.48 -23.67 -6.88
C GLN A 214 7.51 -22.32 -7.58
N ILE A 215 7.97 -21.30 -6.86
CA ILE A 215 8.23 -19.96 -7.37
C ILE A 215 9.69 -19.59 -7.12
N PRO A 216 10.28 -18.67 -7.91
CA PRO A 216 11.59 -18.10 -7.58
C PRO A 216 11.57 -17.48 -6.18
N GLN A 217 12.68 -17.63 -5.46
CA GLN A 217 12.89 -16.95 -4.18
C GLN A 217 12.92 -15.45 -4.43
N MET A 218 12.09 -14.69 -3.72
CA MET A 218 12.09 -13.23 -3.84
C MET A 218 13.04 -12.66 -2.80
N ASN A 219 13.92 -11.73 -3.15
CA ASN A 219 14.68 -10.94 -2.21
C ASN A 219 14.13 -9.52 -2.19
N GLY A 220 13.85 -8.99 -1.00
CA GLY A 220 13.15 -7.73 -0.84
C GLY A 220 13.81 -6.82 0.17
N ALA A 221 13.68 -5.51 -0.05
CA ALA A 221 14.00 -4.49 0.93
C ALA A 221 12.96 -3.37 0.89
N VAL A 222 12.48 -2.98 2.06
CA VAL A 222 11.72 -1.76 2.31
C VAL A 222 12.63 -0.80 3.05
N MET A 223 12.73 0.42 2.56
CA MET A 223 13.62 1.45 3.11
C MET A 223 12.81 2.71 3.40
N ILE A 224 13.09 3.33 4.54
CA ILE A 224 12.42 4.55 4.99
C ILE A 224 13.49 5.58 5.35
N ASP A 225 13.41 6.74 4.72
CA ASP A 225 14.37 7.83 4.91
C ASP A 225 14.21 8.51 6.26
N GLY A 226 15.33 8.93 6.85
CA GLY A 226 15.34 9.68 8.12
C GLY A 226 15.02 8.87 9.38
N LEU A 227 14.54 7.63 9.26
CA LEU A 227 14.13 6.79 10.39
C LEU A 227 15.19 5.79 10.86
N GLY A 228 16.42 5.84 10.35
CA GLY A 228 17.49 4.90 10.72
C GLY A 228 17.73 4.81 12.24
N TRP A 229 17.52 5.91 12.97
CA TRP A 229 17.65 5.95 14.43
C TRP A 229 16.75 4.95 15.17
N ILE A 230 15.63 4.50 14.58
CA ILE A 230 14.76 3.49 15.18
C ILE A 230 15.54 2.19 15.41
N ALA A 231 16.33 1.74 14.43
CA ALA A 231 17.11 0.51 14.60
C ALA A 231 18.21 0.68 15.67
N ASP A 232 18.79 1.87 15.82
CA ASP A 232 19.73 2.15 16.91
C ASP A 232 19.07 2.01 18.29
N ASP A 233 17.86 2.55 18.46
CA ASP A 233 17.14 2.51 19.74
C ASP A 233 16.57 1.11 20.03
N VAL A 234 16.15 0.38 19.00
CA VAL A 234 15.76 -1.04 19.13
C VAL A 234 16.95 -1.88 19.61
N VAL A 235 18.15 -1.69 19.05
CA VAL A 235 19.36 -2.38 19.54
C VAL A 235 19.65 -2.03 21.00
N LYS A 236 19.57 -0.75 21.39
CA LYS A 236 19.79 -0.34 22.80
C LYS A 236 18.81 -1.00 23.77
N ALA A 237 17.55 -1.18 23.36
CA ALA A 237 16.53 -1.81 24.20
C ALA A 237 16.77 -3.32 24.39
N PHE A 238 17.18 -4.02 23.33
CA PHE A 238 17.30 -5.48 23.35
C PHE A 238 18.70 -6.01 23.67
N GLU A 239 19.78 -5.26 23.42
CA GLU A 239 21.16 -5.69 23.67
C GLU A 239 21.39 -6.16 25.13
N PRO A 240 20.89 -5.47 26.18
CA PRO A 240 21.01 -5.95 27.55
C PRO A 240 20.25 -7.27 27.81
N MET A 241 19.08 -7.46 27.17
CA MET A 241 18.26 -8.67 27.32
C MET A 241 18.94 -9.88 26.66
N LEU A 242 19.52 -9.67 25.48
CA LEU A 242 20.28 -10.70 24.76
C LEU A 242 21.55 -11.10 25.54
N ALA A 243 22.25 -10.12 26.14
CA ALA A 243 23.46 -10.38 26.93
C ALA A 243 23.21 -11.19 28.22
N GLN A 244 22.01 -11.09 28.79
CA GLN A 244 21.64 -11.80 30.03
C GLN A 244 21.20 -13.25 29.80
N GLY A 245 21.11 -13.71 28.54
CA GLY A 245 20.71 -15.09 28.22
C GLY A 245 19.34 -15.47 28.77
N ALA A 246 18.44 -14.49 28.95
CA ALA A 246 17.16 -14.68 29.62
C ALA A 246 16.31 -15.75 28.91
N PRO A 247 15.65 -16.67 29.64
CA PRO A 247 14.65 -17.55 29.05
C PRO A 247 13.59 -16.74 28.31
N GLY A 248 13.42 -16.99 27.01
CA GLY A 248 12.49 -16.23 26.16
C GLY A 248 13.11 -15.03 25.41
N ALA A 249 14.44 -14.83 25.48
CA ALA A 249 15.11 -13.84 24.65
C ALA A 249 14.83 -14.11 23.16
N PRO A 250 14.36 -13.10 22.40
CA PRO A 250 14.01 -13.32 21.03
C PRO A 250 15.28 -13.61 20.21
N PRO A 251 15.18 -14.46 19.18
CA PRO A 251 16.32 -15.05 18.49
C PRO A 251 16.95 -14.09 17.47
N PHE A 252 17.48 -12.98 17.97
CA PHE A 252 18.12 -11.94 17.18
C PHE A 252 19.63 -11.91 17.40
N LYS A 253 20.36 -11.57 16.34
CA LYS A 253 21.76 -11.18 16.36
C LYS A 253 21.85 -9.68 16.16
N VAL A 254 22.64 -9.02 17.01
CA VAL A 254 22.96 -7.60 16.82
C VAL A 254 23.96 -7.46 15.68
N ILE A 255 23.66 -6.60 14.71
CA ILE A 255 24.60 -6.14 13.69
C ILE A 255 25.11 -4.77 14.13
N LYS A 256 26.43 -4.61 14.20
CA LYS A 256 27.06 -3.31 14.54
C LYS A 256 28.42 -3.20 13.88
N ASN A 257 28.55 -2.30 12.91
CA ASN A 257 29.81 -1.94 12.26
C ASN A 257 29.79 -0.47 11.79
N ALA A 258 30.77 -0.06 10.99
CA ALA A 258 30.88 1.32 10.51
C ALA A 258 29.64 1.78 9.72
N ASN A 259 29.05 0.89 8.92
CA ASN A 259 27.98 1.21 7.97
C ASN A 259 26.59 0.79 8.47
N TRP A 260 26.52 -0.18 9.40
CA TRP A 260 25.28 -0.85 9.75
C TRP A 260 25.09 -0.97 11.27
N VAL A 261 23.88 -0.70 11.74
CA VAL A 261 23.43 -1.02 13.11
C VAL A 261 22.03 -1.62 13.05
N GLY A 262 21.76 -2.68 13.78
CA GLY A 262 20.40 -3.19 13.91
C GLY A 262 20.37 -4.61 14.38
N MET A 263 19.30 -5.31 14.03
CA MET A 263 19.06 -6.68 14.43
C MET A 263 18.77 -7.56 13.21
N GLN A 264 19.26 -8.79 13.26
CA GLN A 264 19.01 -9.82 12.28
C GLN A 264 18.37 -11.01 12.98
N LEU A 265 17.28 -11.54 12.42
CA LEU A 265 16.67 -12.77 12.89
C LEU A 265 17.63 -13.94 12.63
N SER A 266 17.86 -14.75 13.66
CA SER A 266 18.77 -15.89 13.64
C SER A 266 18.07 -17.10 14.22
N ILE A 267 17.13 -17.67 13.46
CA ILE A 267 16.43 -18.89 13.81
C ILE A 267 16.75 -19.94 12.75
N GLU A 268 16.99 -21.18 13.16
CA GLU A 268 16.92 -22.32 12.24
C GLU A 268 15.48 -22.45 11.72
N ALA A 269 15.26 -22.59 10.42
CA ALA A 269 13.92 -22.59 9.81
C ALA A 269 12.90 -23.50 10.54
N ALA A 270 13.34 -24.66 11.04
CA ALA A 270 12.53 -25.60 11.81
C ALA A 270 12.04 -25.05 13.17
N GLY A 271 12.81 -24.18 13.82
CA GLY A 271 12.42 -23.49 15.04
C GLY A 271 11.45 -22.34 14.78
N PHE A 272 11.52 -21.71 13.60
CA PHE A 272 10.67 -20.57 13.24
C PHE A 272 9.26 -21.02 12.86
N GLU A 273 9.13 -22.06 12.03
CA GLU A 273 7.82 -22.66 11.69
C GLU A 273 7.10 -23.20 12.92
N ARG A 274 7.83 -23.77 13.88
CA ARG A 274 7.24 -24.26 15.14
C ARG A 274 6.68 -23.13 16.02
N ILE A 275 7.23 -21.92 15.94
CA ILE A 275 6.85 -20.80 16.80
C ILE A 275 5.80 -19.90 16.13
N TYR A 276 5.91 -19.66 14.82
CA TYR A 276 5.11 -18.68 14.09
C TYR A 276 4.21 -19.30 13.00
N GLY A 277 4.19 -20.62 12.87
CA GLY A 277 3.26 -21.33 11.97
C GLY A 277 3.39 -20.88 10.52
N ASP A 278 2.27 -20.48 9.91
CA ASP A 278 2.20 -20.11 8.50
C ASP A 278 2.93 -18.80 8.16
N GLU A 279 3.08 -17.87 9.11
CA GLU A 279 3.83 -16.61 8.92
C GLU A 279 5.32 -16.88 8.65
N ALA A 280 5.87 -17.90 9.31
CA ALA A 280 7.25 -18.32 9.08
C ALA A 280 7.46 -18.84 7.66
N ARG A 281 6.47 -19.56 7.12
CA ARG A 281 6.51 -20.12 5.78
C ARG A 281 6.44 -19.03 4.71
N GLN A 282 5.62 -18.00 4.91
CA GLN A 282 5.56 -16.83 4.02
C GLN A 282 6.88 -16.04 3.98
N LEU A 283 7.53 -15.86 5.13
CA LEU A 283 8.84 -15.22 5.21
C LEU A 283 9.93 -16.00 4.46
N LEU A 284 9.91 -17.34 4.52
CA LEU A 284 10.82 -18.20 3.77
C LEU A 284 10.64 -18.05 2.25
N MET A 285 9.41 -17.83 1.76
CA MET A 285 9.14 -17.55 0.34
C MET A 285 9.77 -16.24 -0.14
N LEU A 286 9.81 -15.23 0.72
CA LEU A 286 10.52 -13.96 0.48
C LEU A 286 12.02 -14.07 0.76
N GLY A 287 12.61 -15.26 0.65
CA GLY A 287 14.03 -15.46 0.89
C GLY A 287 14.51 -15.11 2.30
N GLY A 288 13.57 -14.95 3.24
CA GLY A 288 13.79 -14.61 4.62
C GLY A 288 14.37 -15.78 5.41
N GLN A 289 15.61 -16.17 5.14
CA GLN A 289 16.35 -17.05 6.05
C GLN A 289 16.88 -16.29 7.26
N SER A 290 17.07 -14.97 7.12
CA SER A 290 17.54 -14.11 8.20
C SER A 290 17.13 -12.65 7.96
N PRO A 291 15.82 -12.33 8.00
CA PRO A 291 15.36 -10.96 7.83
C PRO A 291 16.01 -10.04 8.86
N LEU A 292 16.25 -8.80 8.46
CA LEU A 292 16.94 -7.82 9.29
C LEU A 292 16.23 -6.47 9.27
N LEU A 293 16.28 -5.81 10.42
CA LEU A 293 15.92 -4.41 10.61
C LEU A 293 17.19 -3.65 10.97
N VAL A 294 17.67 -2.79 10.07
CA VAL A 294 18.94 -2.09 10.23
C VAL A 294 18.88 -0.63 9.81
N HIS A 295 19.73 0.16 10.44
CA HIS A 295 20.13 1.49 10.03
C HIS A 295 21.34 1.38 9.10
N HIS A 296 21.22 1.84 7.86
CA HIS A 296 22.39 2.11 7.01
C HIS A 296 22.91 3.54 7.27
N ARG A 297 23.91 3.63 8.16
CA ARG A 297 24.43 4.88 8.73
C ARG A 297 24.84 5.93 7.68
N PRO A 298 25.54 5.59 6.58
CA PRO A 298 25.92 6.59 5.58
C PRO A 298 24.71 7.26 4.91
N SER A 299 23.59 6.56 4.79
CA SER A 299 22.37 7.08 4.16
C SER A 299 21.31 7.59 5.14
N GLY A 300 21.40 7.24 6.42
CA GLY A 300 20.36 7.54 7.42
C GLY A 300 19.07 6.70 7.28
N LYS A 301 18.99 5.78 6.30
CA LYS A 301 17.79 5.00 6.02
C LYS A 301 17.60 3.87 7.03
N LEU A 302 16.35 3.67 7.46
CA LEU A 302 15.89 2.44 8.11
C LEU A 302 15.57 1.42 7.03
N ILE A 303 15.97 0.17 7.24
CA ILE A 303 15.90 -0.87 6.22
C ILE A 303 15.36 -2.15 6.85
N LEU A 304 14.25 -2.63 6.31
CA LEU A 304 13.74 -3.97 6.52
C LEU A 304 14.07 -4.78 5.27
N ALA A 305 14.93 -5.79 5.38
CA ALA A 305 15.33 -6.61 4.25
C ALA A 305 15.24 -8.10 4.56
N THR A 306 15.04 -8.90 3.52
CA THR A 306 14.90 -10.36 3.64
C THR A 306 16.22 -11.05 3.99
N GLY A 307 17.36 -10.42 3.67
CA GLY A 307 18.68 -10.94 4.00
C GLY A 307 19.77 -9.88 3.90
N LYS A 308 20.84 -10.08 4.69
CA LYS A 308 21.92 -9.10 4.83
C LYS A 308 22.67 -8.89 3.50
N GLU A 309 22.94 -9.96 2.77
CA GLU A 309 23.62 -9.90 1.47
C GLU A 309 22.85 -9.03 0.47
N PHE A 310 21.52 -9.15 0.44
CA PHE A 310 20.68 -8.32 -0.41
C PHE A 310 20.75 -6.85 0.01
N ALA A 311 20.62 -6.55 1.31
CA ALA A 311 20.76 -5.19 1.83
C ALA A 311 22.13 -4.58 1.47
N GLU A 312 23.23 -5.32 1.63
CA GLU A 312 24.58 -4.86 1.29
C GLU A 312 24.76 -4.64 -0.22
N LYS A 313 24.17 -5.51 -1.06
CA LYS A 313 24.13 -5.34 -2.53
C LYS A 313 23.50 -4.00 -2.91
N LEU A 314 22.43 -3.56 -2.21
CA LEU A 314 21.76 -2.28 -2.49
C LEU A 314 22.65 -1.05 -2.27
N PHE A 315 23.67 -1.11 -1.42
CA PHE A 315 24.58 0.04 -1.18
C PHE A 315 25.99 -0.18 -1.75
N SER A 316 26.27 -1.35 -2.30
CA SER A 316 27.54 -1.64 -2.98
C SER A 316 27.56 -1.07 -4.41
N PRO A 317 28.75 -0.74 -4.95
CA PRO A 317 28.89 -0.35 -6.35
C PRO A 317 28.34 -1.41 -7.30
N LYS A 318 27.41 -1.01 -8.17
CA LYS A 318 26.77 -1.89 -9.16
C LYS A 318 26.21 -1.10 -10.33
N PRO A 319 25.95 -1.73 -11.48
CA PRO A 319 25.08 -1.14 -12.50
C PRO A 319 23.70 -0.89 -11.87
N GLY A 320 23.26 0.36 -11.84
CA GLY A 320 21.93 0.73 -11.36
C GLY A 320 20.85 0.53 -12.41
N LEU A 321 19.59 0.51 -11.98
CA LEU A 321 18.40 0.32 -12.79
C LEU A 321 18.29 1.32 -13.96
N ALA A 322 18.81 2.55 -13.82
CA ALA A 322 18.90 3.51 -14.93
C ALA A 322 19.60 2.99 -16.20
N LYS A 323 20.52 2.04 -16.05
CA LYS A 323 21.30 1.45 -17.17
C LYS A 323 20.67 0.18 -17.71
N ASP A 324 19.59 -0.29 -17.11
CA ASP A 324 18.91 -1.51 -17.51
C ASP A 324 18.08 -1.27 -18.79
N PRO A 325 18.30 -2.01 -19.89
CA PRO A 325 17.58 -1.80 -21.15
C PRO A 325 16.07 -2.06 -21.05
N VAL A 326 15.65 -2.98 -20.19
CA VAL A 326 14.24 -3.32 -19.99
C VAL A 326 13.53 -2.19 -19.24
N PHE A 327 14.18 -1.66 -18.20
CA PHE A 327 13.72 -0.46 -17.50
C PHE A 327 13.63 0.74 -18.44
N GLN A 328 14.68 1.02 -19.22
CA GLN A 328 14.69 2.14 -20.17
C GLN A 328 13.56 2.04 -21.21
N LYS A 329 13.31 0.85 -21.74
CA LYS A 329 12.18 0.60 -22.66
C LYS A 329 10.84 0.81 -21.95
N THR A 330 10.69 0.31 -20.72
CA THR A 330 9.44 0.40 -19.94
C THR A 330 9.11 1.84 -19.56
N MET A 331 10.12 2.61 -19.13
CA MET A 331 10.00 3.99 -18.66
C MET A 331 10.08 5.03 -19.78
N GLN A 332 10.18 4.60 -21.05
CA GLN A 332 10.37 5.51 -22.19
C GLN A 332 9.30 6.60 -22.21
N GLY A 333 9.74 7.86 -22.19
CA GLY A 333 8.89 9.04 -22.22
C GLY A 333 8.10 9.31 -20.94
N LEU A 334 8.37 8.62 -19.84
CA LEU A 334 7.90 9.01 -18.50
C LEU A 334 8.88 10.01 -17.87
N PRO A 335 8.42 10.87 -16.94
CA PRO A 335 9.32 11.73 -16.16
C PRO A 335 10.31 10.90 -15.33
N MET A 336 11.51 11.44 -15.08
CA MET A 336 12.54 10.81 -14.23
C MET A 336 12.67 11.49 -12.86
N GLU A 337 11.70 12.34 -12.54
CA GLU A 337 11.50 13.02 -11.27
C GLU A 337 10.00 13.06 -10.96
N GLY A 338 9.67 13.13 -9.69
CA GLY A 338 8.29 13.13 -9.22
C GLY A 338 8.20 12.96 -7.72
N THR A 339 7.02 12.63 -7.23
CA THR A 339 6.78 12.22 -5.85
C THR A 339 6.50 10.73 -5.72
N GLY A 340 6.30 10.03 -6.85
CA GLY A 340 6.17 8.58 -6.86
C GLY A 340 6.67 7.99 -8.16
N LEU A 341 7.36 6.86 -8.08
CA LEU A 341 7.75 6.01 -9.20
C LEU A 341 7.39 4.58 -8.85
N SER A 342 6.87 3.85 -9.83
CA SER A 342 6.84 2.40 -9.76
C SER A 342 7.23 1.77 -11.08
N TYR A 343 7.89 0.64 -10.96
CA TYR A 343 8.36 -0.16 -12.05
C TYR A 343 8.17 -1.64 -11.70
N PHE A 344 7.60 -2.37 -12.65
CA PHE A 344 7.40 -3.82 -12.61
C PHE A 344 7.97 -4.39 -13.91
N SER A 345 8.92 -5.31 -13.80
CA SER A 345 9.56 -5.96 -14.93
C SER A 345 8.56 -6.85 -15.70
N PRO A 346 8.79 -7.14 -16.99
CA PRO A 346 8.07 -8.20 -17.69
C PRO A 346 8.16 -9.55 -16.95
N ASP A 347 9.29 -9.81 -16.30
CA ASP A 347 9.57 -11.03 -15.56
C ASP A 347 8.68 -11.17 -14.33
N THR A 348 8.36 -10.05 -13.65
CA THR A 348 7.39 -10.01 -12.55
C THR A 348 6.02 -10.51 -13.01
N PHE A 349 5.53 -10.00 -14.14
CA PHE A 349 4.24 -10.41 -14.68
C PHE A 349 4.24 -11.87 -15.14
N ARG A 350 5.36 -12.35 -15.70
CA ARG A 350 5.53 -13.76 -16.05
C ARG A 350 5.44 -14.65 -14.80
N ILE A 351 6.18 -14.33 -13.75
CA ILE A 351 6.19 -15.11 -12.50
C ILE A 351 4.78 -15.13 -11.87
N LEU A 352 4.12 -13.98 -11.76
CA LEU A 352 2.78 -13.89 -11.20
C LEU A 352 1.76 -14.68 -12.04
N ARG A 353 1.86 -14.61 -13.37
CA ARG A 353 1.01 -15.40 -14.26
C ARG A 353 1.22 -16.90 -14.06
N GLU A 354 2.47 -17.36 -14.09
CA GLU A 354 2.80 -18.79 -13.90
C GLU A 354 2.31 -19.32 -12.56
N ALA A 355 2.43 -18.52 -11.49
CA ALA A 355 1.91 -18.87 -10.18
C ALA A 355 0.38 -19.00 -10.19
N LEU A 356 -0.34 -18.02 -10.72
CA LEU A 356 -1.80 -18.03 -10.76
C LEU A 356 -2.37 -19.11 -11.71
N GLU A 357 -1.74 -19.36 -12.86
CA GLU A 357 -2.15 -20.44 -13.77
C GLU A 357 -2.05 -21.79 -13.06
N ARG A 358 -0.94 -22.03 -12.34
CA ARG A 358 -0.77 -23.27 -11.58
C ARG A 358 -1.73 -23.39 -10.41
N LEU A 359 -1.99 -22.31 -9.67
CA LEU A 359 -2.99 -22.32 -8.59
C LEU A 359 -4.39 -22.65 -9.15
N ASN A 360 -4.78 -22.00 -10.24
CA ASN A 360 -6.05 -22.25 -10.91
C ASN A 360 -6.16 -23.70 -11.44
N ASP A 361 -5.07 -24.28 -11.94
CA ASP A 361 -5.05 -25.69 -12.35
C ASP A 361 -5.15 -26.65 -11.15
N LEU A 362 -4.50 -26.33 -10.02
CA LEU A 362 -4.47 -27.18 -8.81
C LEU A 362 -5.77 -27.18 -8.01
N GLU A 363 -6.51 -26.08 -8.04
CA GLU A 363 -7.83 -25.94 -7.40
C GLU A 363 -8.90 -26.73 -8.18
N ASN A 364 -8.89 -26.65 -9.51
CA ASN A 364 -9.93 -27.21 -10.39
C ASN A 364 -9.65 -28.65 -10.89
N ASP A 365 -8.93 -29.46 -10.12
CA ASP A 365 -8.54 -30.83 -10.49
C ASP A 365 -9.66 -31.88 -10.28
N LYS A 366 -10.88 -31.47 -9.89
CA LYS A 366 -12.05 -32.35 -9.69
C LYS A 366 -13.06 -32.23 -10.84
N GLU A 367 -13.70 -33.37 -11.18
CA GLU A 367 -14.57 -33.59 -12.36
C GLU A 367 -15.82 -32.68 -12.51
N HIS A 368 -16.10 -31.72 -11.62
CA HIS A 368 -17.33 -30.90 -11.64
C HIS A 368 -17.13 -29.37 -11.67
N GLU A 369 -15.92 -28.84 -11.91
CA GLU A 369 -15.58 -27.40 -11.79
C GLU A 369 -15.07 -26.75 -13.10
N GLY A 370 -15.61 -27.15 -14.26
CA GLY A 370 -15.18 -26.62 -15.56
C GLY A 370 -15.40 -25.12 -15.75
N ASP A 371 -16.42 -24.55 -15.12
CA ASP A 371 -16.78 -23.13 -15.23
C ASP A 371 -15.83 -22.23 -14.42
N ASP A 372 -15.43 -22.66 -13.21
CA ASP A 372 -14.53 -21.89 -12.34
C ASP A 372 -13.12 -21.81 -12.91
N ARG A 373 -12.62 -22.91 -13.49
CA ARG A 373 -11.35 -22.92 -14.22
C ARG A 373 -11.35 -21.94 -15.40
N LEU A 374 -12.46 -21.85 -16.12
CA LEU A 374 -12.63 -20.95 -17.26
C LEU A 374 -12.67 -19.48 -16.81
N VAL A 375 -13.37 -19.19 -15.70
CA VAL A 375 -13.40 -17.85 -15.09
C VAL A 375 -12.00 -17.44 -14.63
N GLY A 376 -11.30 -18.28 -13.87
CA GLY A 376 -9.93 -18.01 -13.42
C GLY A 376 -8.95 -17.80 -14.58
N THR A 377 -9.01 -18.65 -15.60
CA THR A 377 -8.20 -18.51 -16.83
C THR A 377 -8.52 -17.21 -17.57
N THR A 378 -9.80 -16.82 -17.62
CA THR A 378 -10.23 -15.56 -18.26
C THR A 378 -9.68 -14.35 -17.50
N LEU A 379 -9.75 -14.36 -16.17
CA LEU A 379 -9.20 -13.29 -15.32
C LEU A 379 -7.68 -13.18 -15.46
N ILE A 380 -6.95 -14.31 -15.41
CA ILE A 380 -5.50 -14.32 -15.60
C ILE A 380 -5.14 -13.75 -16.99
N ASN A 381 -5.85 -14.15 -18.04
CA ASN A 381 -5.61 -13.60 -19.38
C ASN A 381 -5.95 -12.11 -19.51
N LEU A 382 -6.95 -11.65 -18.77
CA LEU A 382 -7.39 -10.26 -18.80
C LEU A 382 -6.38 -9.34 -18.09
N PHE A 383 -5.82 -9.77 -16.96
CA PHE A 383 -4.96 -8.94 -16.11
C PHE A 383 -3.46 -9.19 -16.30
N LEU A 384 -3.06 -10.37 -16.76
CA LEU A 384 -1.66 -10.80 -16.85
C LEU A 384 -1.38 -11.48 -18.19
N PRO A 385 -1.47 -10.80 -19.34
CA PRO A 385 -1.34 -11.43 -20.65
C PRO A 385 0.01 -12.16 -20.82
N LYS A 386 0.06 -13.24 -21.61
CA LYS A 386 1.29 -14.04 -21.83
C LYS A 386 2.49 -13.23 -22.30
N ASN A 387 2.24 -12.12 -23.00
CA ASN A 387 3.25 -11.20 -23.51
C ASN A 387 3.24 -9.88 -22.73
N ALA A 388 2.96 -9.92 -21.42
CA ALA A 388 2.95 -8.74 -20.58
C ALA A 388 4.28 -8.01 -20.69
N ARG A 389 4.21 -6.78 -21.19
CA ARG A 389 5.31 -5.82 -21.11
C ARG A 389 5.52 -5.40 -19.66
N GLY A 390 6.70 -4.89 -19.36
CA GLY A 390 6.93 -4.18 -18.10
C GLY A 390 5.97 -3.00 -17.96
N GLU A 391 5.64 -2.69 -16.72
CA GLU A 391 4.81 -1.54 -16.35
C GLU A 391 5.64 -0.51 -15.60
N GLY A 392 5.42 0.76 -15.93
CA GLY A 392 6.08 1.88 -15.30
C GLY A 392 5.08 2.99 -15.03
N SER A 393 5.13 3.63 -13.87
CA SER A 393 4.25 4.74 -13.50
C SER A 393 5.05 5.81 -12.77
N VAL A 394 4.70 7.07 -13.01
CA VAL A 394 5.29 8.22 -12.34
C VAL A 394 4.20 9.20 -11.95
N THR A 395 4.18 9.57 -10.68
CA THR A 395 3.30 10.59 -10.12
C THR A 395 4.09 11.85 -9.86
N THR A 396 3.55 12.97 -10.35
CA THR A 396 4.11 14.31 -10.17
C THR A 396 3.06 15.22 -9.56
N ASN A 397 3.54 16.06 -8.67
CA ASN A 397 2.74 17.06 -8.00
C ASN A 397 2.97 18.42 -8.66
N THR A 398 1.88 19.08 -9.04
CA THR A 398 1.89 20.46 -9.55
C THR A 398 1.23 21.39 -8.55
N LYS A 399 1.27 22.71 -8.80
CA LYS A 399 0.55 23.70 -7.97
C LYS A 399 -0.96 23.51 -8.01
N GLU A 400 -1.49 23.10 -9.16
CA GLU A 400 -2.93 23.02 -9.44
C GLU A 400 -3.46 21.58 -9.51
N GLY A 401 -2.63 20.57 -9.21
CA GLY A 401 -3.04 19.20 -9.40
C GLY A 401 -2.00 18.13 -9.15
N MET A 402 -2.40 16.89 -9.39
CA MET A 402 -1.56 15.70 -9.36
C MET A 402 -1.69 14.99 -10.70
N LEU A 403 -0.57 14.70 -11.35
CA LEU A 403 -0.52 13.98 -12.61
C LEU A 403 0.20 12.64 -12.43
N THR A 404 -0.49 11.55 -12.74
CA THR A 404 0.10 10.22 -12.85
C THR A 404 0.16 9.83 -14.32
N VAL A 405 1.36 9.48 -14.79
CA VAL A 405 1.62 9.02 -16.15
C VAL A 405 2.18 7.60 -16.08
N SER A 406 1.59 6.66 -16.82
CA SER A 406 2.08 5.28 -16.85
C SER A 406 2.16 4.69 -18.24
N ASN A 407 3.07 3.74 -18.39
CA ASN A 407 3.24 2.85 -19.52
C ASN A 407 2.84 1.45 -19.08
N SER A 408 1.83 0.83 -19.70
CA SER A 408 1.35 -0.50 -19.30
C SER A 408 0.82 -1.34 -20.47
N ALA A 409 0.60 -2.63 -20.23
CA ALA A 409 -0.03 -3.51 -21.23
C ALA A 409 -1.50 -3.13 -21.48
N HIS A 410 -2.17 -2.59 -20.46
CA HIS A 410 -3.61 -2.29 -20.48
C HIS A 410 -3.92 -0.80 -20.52
N SER A 411 -5.02 -0.45 -21.20
CA SER A 411 -5.62 0.88 -21.14
C SER A 411 -6.42 1.07 -19.85
N GLN A 412 -6.66 2.29 -19.40
CA GLN A 412 -7.60 2.55 -18.29
C GLN A 412 -9.05 2.20 -18.64
N LYS A 413 -9.41 2.07 -19.94
CA LYS A 413 -10.75 1.66 -20.38
C LYS A 413 -11.09 0.25 -19.89
N SER A 414 -10.17 -0.70 -20.00
CA SER A 414 -10.38 -2.06 -19.49
C SER A 414 -10.54 -2.07 -17.97
N THR A 415 -9.86 -1.17 -17.25
CA THR A 415 -10.00 -1.03 -15.79
C THR A 415 -11.38 -0.50 -15.39
N LEU A 416 -11.89 0.52 -16.08
CA LEU A 416 -13.23 1.06 -15.84
C LEU A 416 -14.32 0.01 -16.11
N LEU A 417 -14.14 -0.83 -17.14
CA LEU A 417 -15.09 -1.89 -17.49
C LEU A 417 -15.04 -3.09 -16.54
N ALA A 418 -13.90 -3.34 -15.89
CA ALA A 418 -13.73 -4.43 -14.94
C ALA A 418 -14.19 -4.10 -13.50
N GLY A 419 -14.91 -2.99 -13.30
CA GLY A 419 -15.40 -2.58 -11.98
C GLY A 419 -14.32 -2.03 -11.04
N GLY A 420 -13.13 -1.67 -11.57
CA GLY A 420 -12.07 -1.03 -10.80
C GLY A 420 -12.56 0.25 -10.14
N VAL A 421 -12.64 0.23 -8.81
CA VAL A 421 -13.20 1.27 -7.95
C VAL A 421 -12.41 2.58 -8.10
N ALA A 422 -13.14 3.67 -8.35
CA ALA A 422 -12.78 5.09 -8.24
C ALA A 422 -11.44 5.61 -8.84
N PRO A 423 -11.48 6.72 -9.63
CA PRO A 423 -10.33 7.56 -10.01
C PRO A 423 -9.16 7.75 -9.04
N LEU A 424 -9.47 7.85 -7.75
CA LEU A 424 -8.50 8.19 -6.70
C LEU A 424 -7.69 6.96 -6.29
N ALA A 425 -8.27 5.75 -6.33
CA ALA A 425 -7.55 4.51 -6.06
C ALA A 425 -6.41 4.30 -7.07
N LEU A 426 -6.61 4.70 -8.34
CA LEU A 426 -5.57 4.67 -9.38
C LEU A 426 -4.36 5.60 -9.09
N ILE A 427 -4.54 6.60 -8.23
CA ILE A 427 -3.47 7.54 -7.84
C ILE A 427 -2.74 7.03 -6.59
N PHE A 428 -3.47 6.43 -5.64
CA PHE A 428 -2.88 5.82 -4.43
C PHE A 428 -2.23 4.46 -4.70
N SER A 429 -2.61 3.75 -5.76
CA SER A 429 -2.17 2.38 -6.01
C SER A 429 -0.78 2.26 -6.63
N GLY A 430 -0.11 3.36 -7.05
CA GLY A 430 1.33 3.38 -7.33
C GLY A 430 1.90 2.19 -8.11
N GLY A 431 1.13 1.49 -8.95
CA GLY A 431 1.49 0.14 -9.38
C GLY A 431 0.33 -0.85 -9.26
N ARG A 432 -0.25 -1.23 -10.39
CA ARG A 432 -1.44 -2.09 -10.51
C ARG A 432 -1.32 -3.50 -9.90
N ALA A 433 -0.16 -3.89 -9.38
CA ALA A 433 0.11 -5.27 -8.98
C ALA A 433 -0.50 -5.69 -7.63
N VAL A 434 -1.07 -4.77 -6.83
CA VAL A 434 -1.53 -5.08 -5.46
C VAL A 434 -3.06 -5.10 -5.30
N GLU A 435 -3.84 -4.74 -6.32
CA GLU A 435 -5.31 -4.67 -6.21
C GLU A 435 -6.08 -5.95 -6.58
N ALA A 436 -5.41 -7.01 -7.05
CA ALA A 436 -6.04 -8.32 -7.27
C ALA A 436 -5.31 -9.36 -6.41
N PRO A 437 -5.88 -9.83 -5.27
CA PRO A 437 -7.18 -10.53 -5.23
C PRO A 437 -7.96 -10.29 -3.92
N ARG A 438 -8.84 -9.28 -3.86
CA ARG A 438 -9.85 -9.20 -2.76
C ARG A 438 -11.24 -9.71 -3.17
N ALA A 439 -11.45 -9.96 -4.46
CA ALA A 439 -12.74 -10.47 -4.97
C ALA A 439 -12.92 -11.99 -4.79
N LEU A 440 -11.93 -12.72 -4.24
CA LEU A 440 -11.96 -14.18 -4.12
C LEU A 440 -12.20 -14.68 -2.67
N GLN A 441 -12.48 -13.79 -1.70
CA GLN A 441 -12.70 -14.20 -0.30
C GLN A 441 -14.17 -14.27 0.14
N ASP A 442 -15.13 -13.96 -0.73
CA ASP A 442 -16.56 -13.89 -0.37
C ASP A 442 -17.39 -15.12 -0.81
N HIS A 443 -16.75 -16.25 -1.11
CA HIS A 443 -17.49 -17.51 -1.32
C HIS A 443 -17.29 -18.50 -0.17
N ASP A 444 -18.37 -18.62 0.61
CA ASP A 444 -18.76 -19.71 1.52
C ASP A 444 -17.85 -20.06 2.71
N HIS A 445 -18.10 -19.37 3.82
CA HIS A 445 -18.07 -20.00 5.14
C HIS A 445 -19.34 -19.69 5.92
N ASP A 446 -20.35 -20.56 5.78
CA ASP A 446 -21.30 -20.83 6.85
C ASP A 446 -20.51 -21.29 8.09
N GLY A 447 -20.27 -20.36 9.02
CA GLY A 447 -19.51 -20.59 10.23
C GLY A 447 -20.16 -19.85 11.39
N HIS A 448 -20.85 -20.61 12.23
CA HIS A 448 -21.55 -20.17 13.43
C HIS A 448 -20.80 -19.09 14.25
N ILE A 449 -21.48 -17.97 14.48
CA ILE A 449 -21.06 -16.91 15.39
C ILE A 449 -21.12 -17.47 16.82
N HIS A 450 -19.96 -17.81 17.39
CA HIS A 450 -19.82 -17.89 18.85
C HIS A 450 -19.42 -16.51 19.38
N ALA A 451 -20.39 -15.79 19.92
CA ALA A 451 -20.12 -14.62 20.75
C ALA A 451 -19.39 -15.04 22.04
N PRO A 452 -18.32 -14.36 22.47
CA PRO A 452 -17.77 -14.56 23.79
C PRO A 452 -18.74 -13.97 24.84
N ASN A 453 -19.42 -14.86 25.57
CA ASN A 453 -20.17 -14.52 26.76
C ASN A 453 -19.22 -13.99 27.85
N ILE A 454 -19.04 -12.67 27.91
CA ILE A 454 -18.53 -11.98 29.11
C ILE A 454 -19.67 -11.99 30.14
N ARG A 455 -19.75 -13.05 30.95
CA ARG A 455 -20.51 -13.01 32.20
C ARG A 455 -19.68 -12.22 33.22
N ILE A 456 -20.13 -11.01 33.51
CA ILE A 456 -19.72 -10.26 34.71
C ILE A 456 -20.43 -10.94 35.89
N ASP A 457 -19.65 -11.60 36.74
CA ASP A 457 -20.15 -12.17 38.01
C ASP A 457 -20.25 -11.02 39.03
N PRO A 458 -21.45 -10.69 39.57
CA PRO A 458 -21.63 -9.49 40.39
C PRO A 458 -21.15 -9.63 41.85
N ASP A 459 -20.76 -10.83 42.30
CA ASP A 459 -20.43 -11.07 43.70
C ASP A 459 -18.97 -11.49 43.88
N GLY A 460 -18.16 -10.50 44.27
CA GLY A 460 -16.76 -10.67 44.60
C GLY A 460 -16.55 -11.64 45.76
N GLN A 461 -16.05 -12.83 45.45
CA GLN A 461 -15.30 -13.67 46.39
C GLN A 461 -14.06 -14.23 45.68
N ARG A 462 -12.89 -13.91 46.22
CA ARG A 462 -11.59 -14.44 45.78
C ARG A 462 -11.50 -15.93 46.13
N PRO A 463 -11.04 -16.81 45.23
CA PRO A 463 -10.64 -18.16 45.62
C PRO A 463 -9.23 -18.14 46.23
N ASP A 464 -9.13 -18.80 47.37
CA ASP A 464 -7.96 -19.05 48.20
C ASP A 464 -6.87 -19.85 47.44
N PRO A 465 -5.58 -19.45 47.46
CA PRO A 465 -4.52 -20.19 46.76
C PRO A 465 -4.00 -21.31 47.66
N GLY A 466 -4.67 -22.45 47.63
CA GLY A 466 -4.22 -23.64 48.36
C GLY A 466 -4.98 -24.89 47.97
N ASN A 467 -4.54 -25.55 46.91
CA ASN A 467 -4.46 -27.02 46.82
C ASN A 467 -3.85 -27.44 45.47
N PHE A 468 -2.54 -27.68 45.52
CA PHE A 468 -1.88 -28.64 44.65
C PHE A 468 -2.24 -30.03 45.16
N GLU A 469 -3.00 -30.83 44.40
CA GLU A 469 -2.86 -32.29 44.43
C GLU A 469 -2.99 -32.87 43.03
N ARG A 470 -2.15 -33.90 42.82
CA ARG A 470 -1.99 -34.73 41.63
C ARG A 470 -3.14 -35.72 41.49
N GLU A 471 -3.39 -36.12 40.25
CA GLU A 471 -3.60 -37.49 39.72
C GLU A 471 -4.16 -37.28 38.29
N GLY A 472 -3.67 -37.89 37.21
CA GLY A 472 -3.21 -39.25 37.06
C GLY A 472 -4.30 -40.05 36.35
N ASP A 473 -4.35 -39.97 35.01
CA ASP A 473 -4.56 -41.08 34.04
C ASP A 473 -4.56 -40.55 32.60
#